data_AF-A0A850LHG9-F1
#
_entry.id   AF-A0A850LHG9-F1
#
_cell.length_a   1.000
_cell.length_b   1.000
_cell.length_c   1.000
_cell.angle_alpha   90.00
_cell.angle_beta   90.00
_cell.angle_gamma   90.00
#
_symmetry.space_group_name_H-M   'P 1'
#
loop_
_entity.id
_entity.type
_entity.pdbx_description
1 polymer ?
#
loop_
_entity_poly.entity_id
_entity_poly.type
_entity_poly.pdbx_seq_one_letter_code
_entity_poly.pdbx_strand_id
1 'polypeptide(L)'
;MASGVKPRVKVPKSVAAGEAITIKTLISHAMESGQRKDKEGNVIPRSIINRFTCEFNGQSVIDITMEPAISTNPYFQFDATVPEAGEFVFTWYDDDGSVYNDNKSITIA
;
A
#
# COMPACT_ATOMS: atom_id res chain seq x y z
N MET A 1 7.52 -16.27 -3.27
CA MET A 1 6.26 -15.91 -3.93
C MET A 1 5.16 -15.85 -2.91
N ALA A 2 4.83 -14.64 -2.48
CA ALA A 2 3.64 -14.40 -1.67
C ALA A 2 2.38 -14.86 -2.43
N SER A 3 1.51 -15.64 -1.80
CA SER A 3 0.29 -16.17 -2.42
C SER A 3 -0.94 -15.46 -1.87
N GLY A 4 -1.92 -15.21 -2.75
CA GLY A 4 -3.17 -14.53 -2.35
C GLY A 4 -3.02 -13.05 -2.03
N VAL A 5 -1.96 -12.39 -2.54
CA VAL A 5 -1.76 -10.96 -2.37
C VAL A 5 -2.84 -10.19 -3.11
N LYS A 6 -3.64 -9.43 -2.36
CA LYS A 6 -4.76 -8.66 -2.90
C LYS A 6 -4.84 -7.28 -2.24
N PRO A 7 -4.62 -6.19 -3.01
CA PRO A 7 -4.87 -4.84 -2.55
C PRO A 7 -6.36 -4.58 -2.28
N ARG A 8 -6.62 -3.74 -1.29
CA ARG A 8 -7.93 -3.20 -0.92
C ARG A 8 -7.74 -1.73 -0.61
N VAL A 9 -8.28 -0.86 -1.46
CA VAL A 9 -8.18 0.59 -1.30
C VAL A 9 -9.57 1.19 -1.15
N LYS A 10 -9.71 2.08 -0.16
CA LYS A 10 -10.91 2.89 0.05
C LYS A 10 -10.57 4.37 -0.17
N VAL A 11 -11.17 4.93 -1.21
CA VAL A 11 -11.13 6.34 -1.61
C VAL A 11 -12.58 6.78 -1.90
N PRO A 12 -13.01 7.98 -1.50
CA PRO A 12 -14.30 8.54 -1.93
C PRO A 12 -14.40 8.62 -3.47
N LYS A 13 -15.60 8.46 -4.03
CA LYS A 13 -15.79 8.52 -5.49
C LYS A 13 -15.87 9.95 -6.03
N SER A 14 -16.36 10.88 -5.21
CA SER A 14 -16.56 12.28 -5.59
C SER A 14 -16.33 13.18 -4.38
N VAL A 15 -15.68 14.32 -4.60
CA VAL A 15 -15.26 15.29 -3.56
C VAL A 15 -15.33 16.72 -4.11
N ALA A 16 -15.30 17.73 -3.24
CA ALA A 16 -15.14 19.11 -3.69
C ALA A 16 -13.68 19.37 -4.12
N ALA A 17 -13.48 20.28 -5.09
CA ALA A 17 -12.13 20.69 -5.49
C ALA A 17 -11.39 21.32 -4.30
N GLY A 18 -10.17 20.83 -4.04
CA GLY A 18 -9.33 21.27 -2.93
C GLY A 18 -9.67 20.65 -1.58
N GLU A 19 -10.60 19.69 -1.52
CA GLU A 19 -10.93 18.97 -0.29
C GLU A 19 -9.84 17.94 0.06
N ALA A 20 -9.52 17.85 1.36
CA ALA A 20 -8.65 16.80 1.88
C ALA A 20 -9.48 15.56 2.21
N ILE A 21 -9.08 14.42 1.65
CA ILE A 21 -9.73 13.13 1.86
C ILE A 21 -8.84 12.12 2.57
N THR A 22 -9.45 11.33 3.45
CA THR A 22 -8.78 10.19 4.06
C THR A 22 -8.80 8.98 3.13
N ILE A 23 -7.61 8.52 2.79
CA ILE A 23 -7.38 7.31 2.01
C ILE A 23 -6.98 6.19 2.95
N LYS A 24 -7.53 4.99 2.72
CA LYS A 24 -7.21 3.79 3.49
C LYS A 24 -6.80 2.69 2.56
N THR A 25 -5.64 2.10 2.82
CA THR A 25 -5.12 0.99 2.02
C THR A 25 -4.84 -0.22 2.90
N LEU A 26 -5.07 -1.41 2.37
CA LEU A 26 -4.70 -2.66 2.99
C LEU A 26 -4.32 -3.65 1.90
N ILE A 27 -3.21 -4.36 2.07
CA ILE A 27 -2.80 -5.41 1.14
C ILE A 27 -2.59 -6.72 1.91
N SER A 28 -3.18 -7.82 1.42
CA SER A 28 -2.99 -9.14 2.06
C SER A 28 -1.54 -9.60 1.86
N HIS A 29 -0.75 -9.72 2.94
CA HIS A 29 0.64 -10.15 2.86
C HIS A 29 1.14 -10.67 4.22
N ALA A 30 1.95 -11.73 4.24
CA ALA A 30 2.40 -12.38 5.47
C ALA A 30 3.32 -11.48 6.31
N MET A 31 4.15 -10.67 5.65
CA MET A 31 5.19 -9.82 6.27
C MET A 31 6.12 -10.66 7.15
N GLU A 32 6.75 -11.69 6.58
CA GLU A 32 7.69 -12.53 7.32
C GLU A 32 8.90 -11.69 7.73
N SER A 33 9.07 -11.50 9.04
CA SER A 33 9.95 -10.45 9.56
C SER A 33 11.43 -10.82 9.56
N GLY A 34 11.75 -12.09 9.33
CA GLY A 34 13.11 -12.60 9.51
C GLY A 34 13.45 -12.97 10.96
N GLN A 35 12.49 -12.88 11.89
CA GLN A 35 12.71 -13.16 13.32
C GLN A 35 12.08 -14.47 13.80
N ARG A 36 11.13 -15.02 13.03
CA ARG A 36 10.45 -16.27 13.36
C ARG A 36 11.38 -17.45 13.12
N LYS A 37 11.20 -18.50 13.93
CA LYS A 37 11.88 -19.79 13.75
C LYS A 37 10.92 -20.86 13.26
N ASP A 38 11.43 -21.79 12.46
CA ASP A 38 10.71 -23.00 12.06
C ASP A 38 10.71 -24.05 13.19
N LYS A 39 10.16 -25.24 12.89
CA LYS A 39 10.09 -26.35 13.87
C LYS A 39 11.46 -26.93 14.22
N GLU A 40 12.46 -26.74 13.37
CA GLU A 40 13.83 -27.22 13.54
C GLU A 40 14.70 -26.16 14.25
N GLY A 41 14.16 -24.97 14.49
CA GLY A 41 14.82 -23.87 15.17
C GLY A 41 15.60 -22.93 14.24
N ASN A 42 15.51 -23.13 12.93
CA ASN A 42 16.16 -22.25 11.94
C ASN A 42 15.38 -20.95 11.78
N VAL A 43 16.09 -19.85 11.54
CA VAL A 43 15.48 -18.56 11.26
C VAL A 43 14.84 -18.59 9.87
N ILE A 44 13.60 -18.15 9.79
CA ILE A 44 12.87 -18.05 8.52
C ILE A 44 13.28 -16.74 7.86
N PRO A 45 13.75 -16.75 6.61
CA PRO A 45 14.19 -15.54 5.93
C PRO A 45 13.09 -14.47 5.84
N ARG A 46 13.50 -13.21 5.94
CA ARG A 46 12.63 -12.06 5.71
C ARG A 46 11.99 -12.13 4.31
N SER A 47 10.71 -11.81 4.25
CA SER A 47 9.96 -11.57 3.02
C SER A 47 8.82 -10.62 3.33
N ILE A 48 9.01 -9.35 3.00
CA ILE A 48 8.05 -8.29 3.25
C ILE A 48 7.77 -7.47 2.00
N ILE A 49 6.65 -6.75 2.04
CA ILE A 49 6.50 -5.56 1.20
C ILE A 49 7.40 -4.48 1.79
N ASN A 50 8.37 -4.01 1.01
CA ASN A 50 9.43 -3.11 1.46
C ASN A 50 9.20 -1.64 1.07
N ARG A 51 8.25 -1.37 0.17
CA ARG A 51 7.87 -0.01 -0.20
C ARG A 51 6.40 0.07 -0.61
N PHE A 52 5.77 1.20 -0.27
CA PHE A 52 4.44 1.57 -0.74
C PHE A 52 4.46 3.01 -1.26
N THR A 53 3.87 3.23 -2.43
CA THR A 53 3.68 4.57 -2.99
C THR A 53 2.22 4.84 -3.33
N CYS A 54 1.84 6.11 -3.24
CA CYS A 54 0.60 6.62 -3.80
C CYS A 54 0.90 7.87 -4.63
N GLU A 55 0.34 7.90 -5.84
CA GLU A 55 0.44 9.04 -6.76
C GLU A 55 -0.97 9.49 -7.16
N PHE A 56 -1.14 10.79 -7.39
CA PHE A 56 -2.35 11.39 -7.94
C PHE A 56 -2.00 12.15 -9.22
N ASN A 57 -2.60 11.78 -10.36
CA ASN A 57 -2.27 12.36 -11.67
C ASN A 57 -0.74 12.38 -11.98
N GLY A 58 -0.02 11.35 -11.53
CA GLY A 58 1.43 11.22 -11.70
C GLY A 58 2.28 12.06 -10.74
N GLN A 59 1.66 12.76 -9.79
CA GLN A 59 2.35 13.47 -8.70
C GLN A 59 2.38 12.63 -7.44
N SER A 60 3.56 12.51 -6.80
CA SER A 60 3.71 11.74 -5.56
C SER A 60 2.90 12.36 -4.42
N VAL A 61 2.05 11.55 -3.81
CA VAL A 61 1.30 11.90 -2.59
C VAL A 61 2.07 11.43 -1.36
N ILE A 62 2.52 10.17 -1.38
CA ILE A 62 3.33 9.59 -0.30
C ILE A 62 4.22 8.47 -0.86
N ASP A 63 5.39 8.32 -0.24
CA ASP A 63 6.35 7.26 -0.48
C ASP A 63 6.85 6.73 0.87
N ILE A 64 6.56 5.46 1.15
CA ILE A 64 6.84 4.83 2.44
C ILE A 64 7.82 3.69 2.23
N THR A 65 9.00 3.81 2.85
CA THR A 65 9.88 2.66 3.08
C THR A 65 9.38 1.85 4.26
N MET A 66 9.20 0.55 4.06
CA MET A 66 8.65 -0.38 5.04
C MET A 66 9.74 -1.31 5.55
N GLU A 67 9.72 -1.55 6.86
CA GLU A 67 10.65 -2.46 7.52
C GLU A 67 9.90 -3.60 8.24
N PRO A 68 10.59 -4.68 8.66
CA PRO A 68 9.97 -5.89 9.20
C PRO A 68 9.06 -5.75 10.42
N ALA A 69 9.05 -4.58 11.06
CA ALA A 69 8.16 -4.28 12.18
C ALA A 69 6.72 -3.92 11.75
N ILE A 70 6.47 -3.69 10.45
CA ILE A 70 5.12 -3.50 9.94
C ILE A 70 4.34 -4.83 10.04
N SER A 71 3.13 -4.75 10.59
CA SER A 71 2.28 -5.92 10.81
C SER A 71 1.89 -6.63 9.51
N THR A 72 1.60 -7.93 9.63
CA THR A 72 0.91 -8.72 8.60
C THR A 72 -0.33 -7.97 8.08
N ASN A 73 -0.57 -8.09 6.78
CA ASN A 73 -1.56 -7.32 6.04
C ASN A 73 -1.37 -5.79 6.19
N PRO A 74 -0.27 -5.23 5.65
CA PRO A 74 0.07 -3.82 5.83
C PRO A 74 -1.10 -2.89 5.55
N TYR A 75 -1.35 -1.98 6.50
CA TYR A 75 -2.42 -1.00 6.45
C TYR A 75 -1.84 0.40 6.58
N PHE A 76 -2.25 1.30 5.69
CA PHE A 76 -1.92 2.72 5.79
C PHE A 76 -3.18 3.57 5.71
N GLN A 77 -3.18 4.64 6.51
CA GLN A 77 -4.16 5.71 6.46
C GLN A 77 -3.43 7.03 6.37
N PHE A 78 -3.79 7.84 5.39
CA PHE A 78 -3.23 9.17 5.18
C PHE A 78 -4.26 10.05 4.48
N ASP A 79 -4.04 11.36 4.52
CA ASP A 79 -4.90 12.33 3.85
C ASP A 79 -4.22 12.84 2.57
N ALA A 80 -5.03 13.10 1.54
CA ALA A 80 -4.58 13.70 0.28
C ALA A 80 -5.55 14.81 -0.13
N THR A 81 -5.01 15.92 -0.64
CA THR A 81 -5.83 17.03 -1.18
C THR A 81 -6.09 16.77 -2.65
N VAL A 82 -7.36 16.87 -3.09
CA VAL A 82 -7.78 16.57 -4.46
C VAL A 82 -8.19 17.86 -5.17
N PRO A 83 -7.31 18.50 -5.96
CA PRO A 83 -7.63 19.77 -6.61
C PRO A 83 -8.54 19.62 -7.83
N GLU A 84 -8.53 18.44 -8.47
CA GLU A 84 -9.21 18.19 -9.74
C GLU A 84 -9.65 16.72 -9.85
N ALA A 85 -10.41 16.39 -10.90
CA ALA A 85 -10.76 15.00 -11.18
C ALA A 85 -9.52 14.27 -11.68
N GLY A 86 -9.38 12.99 -11.33
CA GLY A 86 -8.15 12.28 -11.65
C GLY A 86 -8.14 10.85 -11.18
N GLU A 87 -6.95 10.29 -11.13
CA GLU A 87 -6.71 8.92 -10.70
C GLU A 87 -5.62 8.85 -9.64
N PHE A 88 -5.92 8.11 -8.58
CA PHE A 88 -4.91 7.62 -7.65
C PHE A 88 -4.34 6.30 -8.14
N VAL A 89 -3.02 6.19 -8.14
CA VAL A 89 -2.26 4.97 -8.41
C VAL A 89 -1.57 4.55 -7.12
N PHE A 90 -1.79 3.31 -6.70
CA PHE A 90 -1.20 2.73 -5.50
C PHE A 90 -0.26 1.60 -5.91
N THR A 91 0.97 1.61 -5.40
CA THR A 91 1.97 0.59 -5.74
C THR A 91 2.62 0.02 -4.49
N TRP A 92 2.72 -1.30 -4.42
CA TRP A 92 3.46 -2.03 -3.38
C TRP A 92 4.58 -2.84 -4.02
N TYR A 93 5.76 -2.80 -3.41
CA TYR A 93 6.97 -3.49 -3.87
C TYR A 93 7.35 -4.56 -2.86
N ASP A 94 7.56 -5.78 -3.33
CA ASP A 94 7.92 -6.93 -2.50
C ASP A 94 9.42 -7.22 -2.56
N ASP A 95 9.96 -7.80 -1.48
CA ASP A 95 11.33 -8.32 -1.42
C ASP A 95 11.57 -9.41 -2.49
N ASP A 96 10.53 -10.14 -2.92
CA ASP A 96 10.65 -11.14 -3.99
C ASP A 96 10.67 -10.55 -5.42
N GLY A 97 10.62 -9.22 -5.54
CA GLY A 97 10.62 -8.48 -6.79
C GLY A 97 9.25 -8.28 -7.43
N SER A 98 8.19 -8.86 -6.84
CA SER A 98 6.82 -8.62 -7.28
C SER A 98 6.41 -7.16 -7.06
N VAL A 99 5.53 -6.68 -7.93
CA VAL A 99 4.91 -5.35 -7.84
C VAL A 99 3.40 -5.53 -7.91
N TYR A 100 2.69 -4.89 -6.98
CA TYR A 100 1.24 -4.93 -6.90
C TYR A 100 0.69 -3.53 -7.09
N ASN A 101 -0.37 -3.39 -7.90
CA ASN A 101 -0.97 -2.11 -8.22
C ASN A 101 -2.48 -2.12 -7.97
N ASP A 102 -3.03 -0.99 -7.56
CA ASP A 102 -4.47 -0.70 -7.60
C ASP A 102 -4.67 0.75 -8.04
N ASN A 103 -5.79 1.01 -8.73
CA ASN A 103 -6.14 2.33 -9.24
C ASN A 103 -7.52 2.73 -8.73
N LYS A 104 -7.69 4.02 -8.44
CA LYS A 104 -8.99 4.59 -8.01
C LYS A 104 -9.19 5.95 -8.65
N SER A 105 -10.14 6.02 -9.58
CA SER A 105 -10.60 7.28 -10.15
C SER A 105 -11.45 8.06 -9.15
N ILE A 106 -11.31 9.38 -9.17
CA ILE A 106 -12.08 10.31 -8.34
C ILE A 106 -12.59 11.46 -9.20
N THR A 107 -13.83 11.87 -8.97
CA THR A 107 -14.46 13.01 -9.66
C THR A 107 -14.61 14.20 -8.73
N ILE A 108 -14.68 15.40 -9.31
CA ILE A 108 -15.09 16.59 -8.58
C ILE A 108 -16.60 16.77 -8.71
N ALA A 109 -17.25 17.18 -7.62
CA ALA A 109 -18.68 17.51 -7.57
C ALA A 109 -18.98 18.90 -8.15
#